data_AF-A0A2Z6SR45-F1
#
_entry.id   AF-A0A2Z6SR45-F1
#
_cell.length_a   1.000
_cell.length_b   1.000
_cell.length_c   1.000
_cell.angle_alpha   90.00
_cell.angle_beta   90.00
_cell.angle_gamma   90.00
#
_symmetry.space_group_name_H-M   'P 1'
#
loop_
_entity.id
_entity.type
_entity.pdbx_description
1 polymer ?
#
loop_
_entity_poly.entity_id
_entity_poly.type
_entity_poly.pdbx_seq_one_letter_code
_entity_poly.pdbx_strand_id
1 'polypeptide(L)'
;MDSTHDQEVIYAKSCTSIEQLYQLTGFSNRSNDEFRMSFFYNPPSDHQIYHITCELNANIKDIDVLSDHKFYYKLDDKNLYRITCILISNSLIVQFLNKKMYGIELKQGEEQQQECLTFSDAQRNNLEYHLKENLLASKQINKKSNVNVLADFQPKL
;
A
#
# COMPACT_ATOMS: atom_id res chain seq x y z
N MET A 1 3.45 33.82 -26.94
CA MET A 1 4.36 33.04 -26.09
C MET A 1 3.47 32.19 -25.21
N ASP A 2 3.29 30.94 -25.61
CA ASP A 2 2.45 29.99 -24.89
C ASP A 2 3.36 29.30 -23.87
N SER A 3 3.16 29.57 -22.58
CA SER A 3 3.95 28.97 -21.52
C SER A 3 3.32 27.63 -21.16
N THR A 4 3.71 26.57 -21.87
CA THR A 4 3.51 25.20 -21.42
C THR A 4 4.19 25.06 -20.06
N HIS A 5 3.41 25.08 -18.98
CA HIS A 5 3.85 24.53 -17.72
C HIS A 5 4.02 23.05 -17.95
N ASP A 6 5.25 22.63 -18.26
CA ASP A 6 5.67 21.25 -18.15
C ASP A 6 5.45 20.86 -16.69
N GLN A 7 4.28 20.31 -16.39
CA GLN A 7 4.05 19.60 -15.15
C GLN A 7 5.06 18.48 -15.12
N GLU A 8 6.04 18.60 -14.22
CA GLU A 8 7.08 17.61 -14.01
C GLU A 8 6.40 16.28 -13.68
N VAL A 9 6.34 15.39 -14.69
CA VAL A 9 5.76 14.07 -14.55
C VAL A 9 6.71 13.26 -13.69
N ILE A 10 6.42 13.20 -12.38
CA ILE A 10 7.18 12.37 -11.45
C ILE A 10 6.78 10.91 -11.70
N TYR A 11 7.68 10.18 -12.34
CA TYR A 11 7.56 8.73 -12.50
C TYR A 11 7.59 8.06 -11.13
N ALA A 12 6.57 7.24 -10.87
CA ALA A 12 6.50 6.43 -9.68
C ALA A 12 7.49 5.26 -9.79
N LYS A 13 8.12 4.89 -8.68
CA LYS A 13 8.91 3.65 -8.58
C LYS A 13 8.00 2.44 -8.76
N SER A 14 6.80 2.46 -8.16
CA SER A 14 5.70 1.50 -8.27
C SER A 14 6.05 0.01 -8.12
N CYS A 15 5.05 -0.80 -7.78
CA CYS A 15 5.12 -2.24 -7.84
C CYS A 15 4.59 -2.71 -9.20
N THR A 16 5.49 -3.15 -10.07
CA THR A 16 5.18 -3.56 -11.45
C THR A 16 5.50 -5.02 -11.72
N SER A 17 6.17 -5.72 -10.79
CA SER A 17 6.48 -7.14 -10.90
C SER A 17 5.89 -7.98 -9.76
N ILE A 18 5.63 -9.25 -10.04
CA ILE A 18 5.07 -10.17 -9.06
C ILE A 18 6.05 -10.48 -7.93
N GLU A 19 7.35 -10.50 -8.22
CA GLU A 19 8.41 -10.65 -7.23
C GLU A 19 8.41 -9.49 -6.22
N GLN A 20 8.27 -8.25 -6.72
CA GLN A 20 8.14 -7.08 -5.85
C GLN A 20 6.91 -7.19 -4.95
N LEU A 21 5.76 -7.62 -5.50
CA LEU A 21 4.54 -7.80 -4.72
C LEU A 21 4.70 -8.87 -3.63
N TYR A 22 5.37 -9.98 -3.94
CA TYR A 22 5.68 -11.01 -2.94
C TYR A 22 6.65 -10.50 -1.87
N GLN A 23 7.62 -9.66 -2.22
CA GLN A 23 8.50 -9.05 -1.22
C GLN A 23 7.71 -8.13 -0.27
N LEU A 24 6.82 -7.27 -0.81
CA LEU A 24 5.99 -6.38 0.00
C LEU A 24 5.10 -7.14 0.98
N THR A 25 4.49 -8.23 0.51
CA THR A 25 3.56 -9.05 1.30
C THR A 25 4.25 -10.08 2.22
N GLY A 26 5.54 -10.36 1.98
CA GLY A 26 6.33 -11.34 2.74
C GLY A 26 6.85 -10.83 4.09
N PHE A 27 6.89 -9.50 4.31
CA PHE A 27 7.24 -8.92 5.61
C PHE A 27 6.06 -9.03 6.58
N SER A 28 5.86 -10.23 7.13
CA SER A 28 4.82 -10.50 8.13
C SER A 28 4.95 -9.59 9.35
N ASN A 29 3.83 -8.99 9.75
CA ASN A 29 3.67 -8.27 11.01
C ASN A 29 4.10 -9.17 12.19
N ARG A 30 5.20 -8.81 12.87
CA ARG A 30 5.58 -9.13 14.27
C ARG A 30 7.10 -9.25 14.39
N SER A 31 7.76 -8.16 14.74
CA SER A 31 8.84 -8.22 15.73
C SER A 31 8.23 -7.71 17.05
N ASN A 32 8.60 -8.31 18.18
CA ASN A 32 7.92 -8.10 19.46
C ASN A 32 8.07 -6.69 20.06
N ASP A 33 8.76 -5.74 19.40
CA ASP A 33 8.97 -4.37 19.90
C ASP A 33 8.63 -3.25 18.88
N GLU A 34 8.33 -3.55 17.61
CA GLU A 34 7.98 -2.53 16.60
C GLU A 34 6.61 -2.86 15.98
N PHE A 35 5.59 -2.05 16.29
CA PHE A 35 4.28 -2.18 15.64
C PHE A 35 4.43 -1.81 14.16
N ARG A 36 4.35 -2.83 13.30
CA ARG A 36 4.28 -2.70 11.85
C ARG A 36 2.97 -3.34 11.37
N MET A 37 2.27 -2.63 10.50
CA MET A 37 1.04 -3.08 9.85
C MET A 37 1.11 -2.76 8.36
N SER A 38 0.81 -3.73 7.51
CA SER A 38 0.71 -3.53 6.06
C SER A 38 -0.68 -3.91 5.54
N PHE A 39 -1.22 -3.13 4.59
CA PHE A 39 -2.51 -3.40 3.96
C PHE A 39 -2.60 -2.74 2.58
N PHE A 40 -3.52 -3.22 1.73
CA PHE A 40 -3.85 -2.56 0.47
C PHE A 40 -4.95 -1.52 0.68
N TYR A 41 -4.84 -0.39 0.00
CA TYR A 41 -5.77 0.73 0.13
C TYR A 41 -6.08 1.35 -1.23
N ASN A 42 -7.37 1.65 -1.44
CA ASN A 42 -7.86 2.43 -2.56
C ASN A 42 -8.57 3.66 -1.97
N PRO A 43 -7.96 4.87 -2.05
CA PRO A 43 -8.58 6.07 -1.50
C PRO A 43 -9.79 6.52 -2.32
N PRO A 44 -10.80 7.14 -1.69
CA PRO A 44 -11.91 7.76 -2.39
C PRO A 44 -11.43 8.70 -3.51
N SER A 45 -12.12 8.68 -4.65
CA SER A 45 -11.81 9.52 -5.83
C SER A 45 -10.46 9.22 -6.51
N ASP A 46 -9.83 8.09 -6.20
CA ASP A 46 -8.67 7.57 -6.91
C ASP A 46 -9.02 6.21 -7.54
N HIS A 47 -8.39 5.88 -8.67
CA HIS A 47 -8.55 4.59 -9.34
C HIS A 47 -7.37 3.66 -9.10
N GLN A 48 -6.36 4.15 -8.37
CA GLN A 48 -5.16 3.42 -8.08
C GLN A 48 -5.26 2.65 -6.77
N ILE A 49 -4.51 1.54 -6.71
CA ILE A 49 -4.40 0.72 -5.51
C ILE A 49 -2.99 0.88 -4.97
N TYR A 50 -2.90 1.08 -3.66
CA TYR A 50 -1.65 1.29 -2.96
C TYR A 50 -1.42 0.18 -1.94
N HIS A 51 -0.17 -0.27 -1.81
CA HIS A 51 0.28 -0.99 -0.63
C HIS A 51 0.76 0.03 0.40
N ILE A 52 0.13 0.01 1.58
CA ILE A 52 0.41 0.89 2.69
C ILE A 52 1.15 0.10 3.76
N THR A 53 2.26 0.65 4.24
CA THR A 53 2.97 0.15 5.41
C THR A 53 2.96 1.24 6.48
N CYS A 54 2.44 0.94 7.66
CA CYS A 54 2.46 1.78 8.86
C CYS A 54 3.45 1.20 9.86
N GLU A 55 4.42 2.00 10.30
CA GLU A 55 5.42 1.57 11.29
C GLU A 55 5.48 2.57 12.44
N LEU A 56 5.23 2.11 13.66
CA LEU A 56 5.31 2.90 14.87
C LEU A 56 6.77 3.05 15.31
N ASN A 57 7.21 4.28 15.52
CA ASN A 57 8.53 4.60 16.06
C ASN A 57 9.69 3.96 15.27
N ALA A 58 9.49 3.74 13.95
CA ALA A 58 10.49 3.12 13.09
C ALA A 58 11.81 3.89 13.10
N ASN A 59 12.92 3.16 13.24
CA ASN A 59 14.25 3.72 13.07
C ASN A 59 14.41 4.28 11.65
N ILE A 60 14.84 5.54 11.55
CA ILE A 60 14.99 6.32 10.30
C ILE A 60 16.00 5.70 9.32
N LYS A 61 16.75 4.67 9.75
CA LYS A 61 17.88 4.09 9.01
C LYS A 61 17.50 3.14 7.87
N ASP A 62 16.27 2.62 7.84
CA ASP A 62 15.82 1.81 6.70
C ASP A 62 15.41 2.71 5.54
N ILE A 63 16.37 2.88 4.63
CA ILE A 63 16.16 3.50 3.31
C ILE A 63 15.31 2.51 2.51
N ASP A 64 14.00 2.65 2.63
CA ASP A 64 13.05 1.90 1.80
C ASP A 64 13.16 2.38 0.35
N VAL A 65 13.89 1.61 -0.47
CA VAL A 65 14.31 1.99 -1.83
C VAL A 65 13.12 2.07 -2.79
N LEU A 66 11.97 1.47 -2.45
CA LEU A 66 10.82 1.28 -3.35
C LEU A 66 9.60 2.19 -3.06
N SER A 67 9.68 3.07 -2.06
CA SER A 67 8.56 3.94 -1.66
C SER A 67 8.24 5.01 -2.71
N ASP A 68 6.96 5.09 -3.14
CA ASP A 68 6.44 6.17 -4.02
C ASP A 68 6.04 7.42 -3.23
N HIS A 69 5.48 7.22 -2.03
CA HIS A 69 5.19 8.27 -1.07
C HIS A 69 5.65 7.88 0.31
N LYS A 70 6.15 8.85 1.08
CA LYS A 70 6.46 8.65 2.49
C LYS A 70 6.09 9.88 3.28
N PHE A 71 5.33 9.69 4.35
CA PHE A 71 4.98 10.76 5.27
C PHE A 71 4.91 10.25 6.70
N TYR A 72 4.90 11.19 7.64
CA TYR A 72 4.85 10.90 9.07
C TYR A 72 3.54 11.39 9.64
N TYR A 73 3.00 10.60 10.56
CA TYR A 73 1.74 10.90 11.24
C TYR A 73 1.92 10.74 12.75
N LYS A 74 1.81 11.85 13.48
CA LYS A 74 1.89 11.88 14.94
C LYS A 74 0.48 11.73 15.51
N LEU A 75 0.20 10.59 16.15
CA LEU A 75 -1.10 10.34 16.80
C LEU A 75 -1.15 11.00 18.19
N ASP A 76 -0.04 10.92 18.94
CA ASP A 76 0.16 11.58 20.25
C ASP A 76 1.67 11.80 20.50
N ASP A 77 2.05 12.25 21.69
CA ASP A 77 3.44 12.56 22.04
C ASP A 77 4.42 11.37 22.04
N LYS A 78 3.91 10.14 22.06
CA LYS A 78 4.71 8.91 22.09
C LYS A 78 4.58 8.08 20.83
N ASN A 79 3.55 8.32 20.03
CA ASN A 79 3.21 7.53 18.86
C ASN A 79 3.40 8.34 17.57
N LEU A 80 4.56 8.13 16.94
CA LEU A 80 4.86 8.63 15.60
C LEU A 80 4.88 7.48 14.61
N TYR A 81 3.98 7.51 13.64
CA TYR A 81 3.93 6.53 12.57
C TYR A 81 4.70 7.04 11.35
N ARG A 82 5.57 6.20 10.80
CA ARG A 82 6.06 6.30 9.44
C ARG A 82 5.07 5.57 8.53
N ILE A 83 4.59 6.25 7.50
CA ILE A 83 3.66 5.67 6.52
C ILE A 83 4.35 5.69 5.16
N THR A 84 4.52 4.50 4.60
CA THR A 84 5.07 4.26 3.26
C THR A 84 3.92 3.83 2.36
N CYS A 85 3.78 4.49 1.20
CA CYS A 85 2.82 4.12 0.17
C CYS A 85 3.57 3.69 -1.09
N ILE A 86 3.16 2.57 -1.66
CA ILE A 86 3.69 2.03 -2.91
C ILE A 86 2.51 1.81 -3.84
N LEU A 87 2.52 2.47 -4.98
CA LEU A 87 1.53 2.34 -6.04
C LEU A 87 1.66 0.97 -6.68
N ILE A 88 0.55 0.25 -6.85
CA ILE A 88 0.53 -1.08 -7.45
C ILE A 88 -0.06 -0.98 -8.86
N SER A 89 0.64 -1.55 -9.83
CA SER A 89 0.12 -1.68 -11.19
C SER A 89 -1.20 -2.45 -11.21
N ASN A 90 -2.21 -1.90 -11.90
CA ASN A 90 -3.50 -2.57 -12.05
C ASN A 90 -3.38 -3.87 -12.85
N SER A 91 -2.53 -3.91 -13.90
CA SER A 91 -2.28 -5.15 -14.64
C SER A 91 -1.63 -6.21 -13.76
N LEU A 92 -0.74 -5.83 -12.84
CA LEU A 92 -0.16 -6.74 -11.86
C LEU A 92 -1.23 -7.36 -10.94
N ILE A 93 -2.19 -6.55 -10.47
CA ILE A 93 -3.30 -7.04 -9.64
C ILE A 93 -4.16 -8.05 -10.42
N VAL A 94 -4.49 -7.74 -11.67
CA VAL A 94 -5.24 -8.65 -12.55
C VAL A 94 -4.48 -9.97 -12.75
N GLN A 95 -3.17 -9.90 -13.02
CA GLN A 95 -2.32 -11.08 -13.16
C GLN A 95 -2.32 -11.93 -11.87
N PHE A 96 -2.17 -11.29 -10.70
CA PHE A 96 -2.21 -11.97 -9.41
C PHE A 96 -3.55 -12.67 -9.17
N LEU A 97 -4.67 -11.98 -9.39
CA LEU A 97 -6.01 -12.53 -9.21
C LEU A 97 -6.27 -13.70 -10.16
N ASN A 98 -5.92 -13.56 -11.44
CA ASN A 98 -6.07 -14.64 -12.43
C ASN A 98 -5.30 -15.89 -12.03
N LYS A 99 -4.06 -15.72 -11.58
CA LYS A 99 -3.23 -16.82 -11.09
C LYS A 99 -3.80 -17.45 -9.83
N LYS A 100 -4.22 -16.64 -8.85
CA LYS A 100 -4.68 -17.15 -7.54
C LYS A 100 -6.06 -17.78 -7.56
N MET A 101 -6.99 -17.23 -8.32
CA MET A 101 -8.39 -17.69 -8.35
C MET A 101 -8.61 -18.74 -9.44
N TYR A 102 -7.95 -18.61 -10.59
CA TYR A 102 -8.22 -19.43 -11.76
C TYR A 102 -7.01 -20.26 -12.23
N GLY A 103 -5.83 -20.09 -11.63
CA GLY A 103 -4.61 -20.76 -12.07
C GLY A 103 -4.11 -20.30 -13.45
N ILE A 104 -4.64 -19.18 -13.96
CA ILE A 104 -4.31 -18.68 -15.30
C ILE A 104 -3.10 -17.73 -15.19
N GLU A 105 -2.01 -18.11 -15.85
CA GLU A 105 -0.84 -17.26 -16.02
C GLU A 105 -0.88 -16.61 -17.40
N LEU A 106 -1.23 -15.33 -17.45
CA LEU A 106 -1.12 -14.55 -18.67
C LEU A 106 0.35 -14.24 -18.91
N LYS A 107 0.91 -14.74 -20.02
CA LYS A 107 2.29 -14.41 -20.41
C LYS A 107 2.37 -12.90 -20.65
N GLN A 108 3.30 -12.24 -19.96
CA GLN A 108 3.67 -10.86 -20.29
C GLN A 108 4.21 -10.87 -21.72
N GLY A 109 3.48 -10.23 -22.64
CA GLY A 109 3.98 -10.02 -24.00
C GLY A 109 5.13 -9.02 -23.98
N GLU A 110 6.05 -9.13 -24.94
CA GLU A 110 7.22 -8.25 -25.11
C GLU A 110 6.86 -6.75 -25.26
N GLU A 111 5.57 -6.45 -25.52
CA GLU A 111 5.02 -5.10 -25.71
C GLU A 111 4.17 -4.59 -24.55
N GLN A 112 4.11 -5.27 -23.40
CA GLN A 112 3.55 -4.63 -22.19
C GLN A 112 4.52 -3.55 -21.74
N GLN A 113 4.34 -2.36 -22.34
CA GLN A 113 4.93 -1.09 -21.94
C GLN A 113 4.96 -1.11 -20.42
N GLN A 114 6.18 -1.06 -19.87
CA GLN A 114 6.40 -0.89 -18.44
C GLN A 114 5.45 0.22 -18.01
N GLU A 115 4.35 -0.16 -17.31
CA GLU A 115 3.24 0.76 -17.05
C GLU A 115 3.88 1.98 -16.40
N CYS A 116 3.87 3.09 -17.13
CA CYS A 116 4.55 4.28 -16.71
C CYS A 116 3.63 4.94 -15.70
N LEU A 117 3.68 4.42 -14.48
CA LEU A 117 2.85 4.85 -13.39
C LEU A 117 3.37 6.22 -12.96
N THR A 118 2.47 7.18 -12.97
CA THR A 118 2.76 8.53 -12.50
C THR A 118 2.08 8.70 -11.16
N PHE A 119 2.74 9.43 -10.27
CA PHE A 119 2.20 9.69 -8.95
C PHE A 119 2.12 11.19 -8.72
N SER A 120 0.90 11.70 -8.89
CA SER A 120 0.59 13.13 -8.87
C SER A 120 0.46 13.68 -7.45
N ASP A 121 0.61 15.00 -7.31
CA ASP A 121 0.38 15.68 -6.03
C ASP A 121 -1.06 15.52 -5.52
N ALA A 122 -2.03 15.45 -6.44
CA ALA A 122 -3.41 15.18 -6.07
C ALA A 122 -3.55 13.82 -5.36
N GLN A 123 -2.90 12.78 -5.89
CA GLN A 123 -2.92 11.44 -5.27
C GLN A 123 -2.17 11.42 -3.95
N ARG A 124 -1.01 12.10 -3.85
CA ARG A 124 -0.28 12.28 -2.59
C ARG A 124 -1.15 12.90 -1.49
N ASN A 125 -1.77 14.03 -1.80
CA ASN A 125 -2.61 14.76 -0.84
C ASN A 125 -3.85 13.95 -0.45
N ASN A 126 -4.47 13.27 -1.41
CA ASN A 126 -5.64 12.42 -1.18
C ASN A 126 -5.31 11.24 -0.26
N LEU A 127 -4.17 10.57 -0.50
CA LEU A 127 -3.67 9.49 0.36
C LEU A 127 -3.40 9.97 1.78
N GLU A 128 -2.67 11.08 1.94
CA GLU A 128 -2.37 11.60 3.26
C GLU A 128 -3.63 11.95 4.05
N TYR A 129 -4.58 12.65 3.41
CA TYR A 129 -5.83 13.05 4.05
C TYR A 129 -6.61 11.83 4.54
N HIS A 130 -6.89 10.88 3.65
CA HIS A 130 -7.74 9.73 3.98
C HIS A 130 -7.05 8.71 4.88
N LEU A 131 -5.73 8.53 4.76
CA LEU A 131 -4.99 7.66 5.68
C LEU A 131 -4.93 8.26 7.09
N LYS A 132 -4.74 9.58 7.23
CA LYS A 132 -4.80 10.24 8.54
C LYS A 132 -6.19 10.07 9.16
N GLU A 133 -7.26 10.33 8.40
CA GLU A 133 -8.63 10.14 8.88
C GLU A 133 -8.94 8.69 9.27
N ASN A 134 -8.53 7.71 8.46
CA ASN A 134 -8.73 6.30 8.77
C ASN A 134 -7.92 5.84 9.99
N LEU A 135 -6.66 6.29 10.11
CA LEU A 135 -5.81 6.01 11.26
C LEU A 135 -6.31 6.68 12.55
N LEU A 136 -6.88 7.88 12.43
CA LEU A 136 -7.57 8.59 13.51
C LEU A 136 -8.83 7.85 13.97
N ALA A 137 -9.66 7.43 13.01
CA ALA A 137 -10.88 6.66 13.27
C ALA A 137 -10.56 5.31 13.91
N SER A 138 -9.41 4.74 13.57
CA SER A 138 -8.89 3.51 14.13
C SER A 138 -8.08 3.68 15.42
N LYS A 139 -8.39 4.71 16.24
CA LYS A 139 -8.24 4.68 17.72
C LYS A 139 -8.85 3.41 18.39
N GLN A 140 -9.46 2.51 17.61
CA GLN A 140 -9.85 1.15 17.99
C GLN A 140 -8.76 0.08 17.79
N ILE A 141 -7.60 0.36 17.16
CA ILE A 141 -6.47 -0.57 17.01
C ILE A 141 -5.87 -0.96 18.38
N ASN A 142 -6.15 -0.18 19.44
CA ASN A 142 -5.79 -0.48 20.83
C ASN A 142 -6.96 -0.98 21.71
N LYS A 143 -8.16 -1.21 21.16
CA LYS A 143 -9.18 -1.98 21.91
C LYS A 143 -8.86 -3.46 21.71
N LYS A 144 -8.31 -4.10 22.75
CA LYS A 144 -8.20 -5.56 22.89
C LYS A 144 -9.36 -6.23 22.16
N SER A 145 -9.07 -6.97 21.08
CA SER A 145 -10.02 -7.84 20.43
C SER A 145 -10.33 -9.02 21.36
N ASN A 146 -11.19 -8.81 22.36
CA ASN A 146 -11.97 -9.88 22.95
C ASN A 146 -13.23 -10.03 22.10
N VAL A 147 -13.09 -10.65 20.93
CA VAL A 147 -14.23 -11.19 20.21
C VAL A 147 -13.92 -12.65 19.94
N ASN A 148 -14.44 -13.50 20.81
CA ASN A 148 -14.75 -14.89 20.46
C ASN A 148 -15.74 -14.84 19.30
N VAL A 149 -15.27 -14.91 18.05
CA VAL A 149 -16.14 -15.32 16.95
C VAL A 149 -16.07 -16.83 16.89
N LEU A 150 -17.18 -17.39 17.38
CA LEU A 150 -17.54 -18.80 17.34
C LEU A 150 -17.25 -19.41 15.96
N ALA A 151 -16.83 -20.67 16.00
CA ALA A 151 -16.84 -21.61 14.89
C ALA A 151 -18.20 -21.61 14.18
N ASP A 152 -18.20 -21.60 12.84
CA ASP A 152 -18.99 -22.50 12.00
C ASP A 152 -18.85 -22.11 10.52
N PHE A 153 -17.84 -22.68 9.86
CA PHE A 153 -17.89 -22.97 8.44
C PHE A 153 -17.24 -24.34 8.22
N GLN A 154 -18.02 -25.40 8.42
CA GLN A 154 -17.76 -26.66 7.75
C GLN A 154 -18.43 -26.63 6.37
N PRO A 155 -17.72 -26.86 5.26
CA PRO A 155 -18.37 -27.23 4.01
C PRO A 155 -18.84 -28.68 4.14
N LYS A 156 -20.15 -28.91 4.03
CA LYS A 156 -20.68 -30.25 3.73
C LYS A 156 -20.36 -30.56 2.27
N LEU A 157 -19.65 -31.67 2.04
CA LEU A 157 -19.61 -32.38 0.75
C LEU A 157 -21.00 -32.91 0.40
#